data_AF-A0A2P4Y2A4-F1
#
_entry.id   AF-A0A2P4Y2A4-F1
#
_cell.length_a   1.000
_cell.length_b   1.000
_cell.length_c   1.000
_cell.angle_alpha   90.00
_cell.angle_beta   90.00
_cell.angle_gamma   90.00
#
_symmetry.space_group_name_H-M   'P 1'
#
loop_
_entity.id
_entity.type
_entity.pdbx_description
1 polymer ?
#
loop_
_entity_poly.entity_id
_entity_poly.type
_entity_poly.pdbx_seq_one_letter_code
_entity_poly.pdbx_strand_id
1 'polypeptide(L)' 'MVGISSTDALRSLAAATPAEQVERIEAFDTYERGLIAHVQGLKTPVAEMKPAQSKPLRLKGNPYEGKEGENLHFWA' A
#
# COMPACT_ATOMS: atom_id res chain seq x y z
N MET A 1 9.56 -1.26 -21.03
CA MET A 1 9.01 0.01 -20.51
C MET A 1 10.06 0.60 -19.58
N VAL A 2 10.79 1.63 -20.01
CA VAL A 2 11.81 2.29 -19.16
C VAL A 2 11.08 3.29 -18.28
N GLY A 3 11.05 3.01 -16.98
CA GLY A 3 10.61 3.99 -15.99
C GLY A 3 11.73 5.00 -15.78
N ILE A 4 11.39 6.29 -15.75
CA ILE A 4 12.30 7.32 -15.26
C ILE A 4 12.63 7.02 -13.80
N SER A 5 13.92 6.87 -13.52
CA SER A 5 14.38 6.65 -12.15
C SER A 5 14.12 7.92 -11.32
N SER A 6 13.84 7.76 -10.02
CA SER A 6 13.66 8.90 -9.10
C SER A 6 14.89 9.84 -9.12
N THR A 7 16.09 9.29 -9.30
CA THR A 7 17.33 10.05 -9.42
C THR A 7 17.38 10.91 -10.69
N ASP A 8 16.95 10.38 -11.83
CA ASP A 8 16.87 11.15 -13.08
C ASP A 8 15.77 12.20 -13.04
N ALA A 9 14.66 11.92 -12.36
CA ALA A 9 13.61 12.91 -12.11
C ALA A 9 14.13 14.08 -11.26
N LEU A 10 14.89 13.80 -10.20
CA LEU A 10 15.53 14.83 -9.37
C LEU A 10 16.58 15.63 -10.11
N ARG A 11 17.38 14.98 -10.98
CA ARG A 11 18.33 15.68 -11.85
C ARG A 11 17.63 16.60 -12.85
N SER A 12 16.52 16.15 -13.43
CA SER A 12 15.68 16.97 -14.32
C SER A 12 15.06 18.15 -13.58
N LEU A 13 14.66 17.99 -12.31
CA LEU A 13 14.15 19.07 -11.48
C LEU A 13 15.24 20.11 -11.17
N ALA A 14 16.43 19.67 -10.79
CA ALA A 14 17.56 20.55 -10.49
C ALA A 14 18.04 21.38 -11.70
N ALA A 15 17.84 20.85 -12.92
CA ALA A 15 18.17 21.56 -14.16
C ALA A 15 17.08 22.55 -14.61
N ALA A 16 15.87 22.48 -14.03
CA ALA A 16 14.75 23.35 -14.40
C ALA A 16 14.90 24.73 -13.76
N THR A 17 14.37 25.75 -14.45
CA THR A 17 14.37 27.11 -13.93
C THR A 17 13.51 27.23 -12.66
N PRO A 18 13.73 28.24 -11.80
CA PRO A 18 12.94 28.38 -10.57
C PRO A 18 11.42 28.44 -10.81
N ALA A 19 10.97 29.05 -11.90
CA ALA A 19 9.56 29.11 -12.26
C ALA A 19 8.99 27.73 -12.64
N GLU A 20 9.71 26.97 -13.46
CA GLU A 20 9.32 25.61 -13.88
C GLU A 20 9.34 24.62 -12.71
N GLN A 21 10.23 24.80 -11.72
CA GLN A 21 10.24 23.98 -10.52
C GLN A 21 8.97 24.18 -9.69
N VAL A 22 8.54 25.44 -9.51
CA VAL A 22 7.31 25.76 -8.78
C VAL A 22 6.09 25.14 -9.47
N GLU A 23 5.99 25.30 -10.80
CA GLU A 23 4.90 24.70 -11.59
C GLU A 23 4.90 23.17 -11.48
N ARG A 24 6.07 22.52 -11.53
CA ARG A 24 6.16 21.06 -11.36
C ARG A 24 5.76 20.59 -9.97
N ILE A 25 6.12 21.33 -8.91
CA ILE A 25 5.72 21.00 -7.54
C ILE A 25 4.20 21.12 -7.40
N GLU A 26 3.59 22.16 -7.96
CA GLU A 26 2.14 22.36 -7.93
C GLU A 26 1.38 21.30 -8.74
N ALA A 27 1.89 20.94 -9.93
CA ALA A 27 1.36 19.86 -10.73
C ALA A 27 1.43 18.51 -9.97
N PHE A 28 2.53 18.27 -9.24
CA PHE A 28 2.68 17.09 -8.40
C PHE A 28 1.72 17.08 -7.21
N ASP A 29 1.55 18.20 -6.49
CA ASP A 29 0.58 18.33 -5.39
C ASP A 29 -0.86 18.06 -5.87
N THR A 30 -1.21 18.60 -7.04
CA THR A 30 -2.53 18.34 -7.65
C THR A 30 -2.72 16.87 -8.00
N TYR A 31 -1.70 16.24 -8.59
CA TYR A 31 -1.73 14.81 -8.92
C TYR A 31 -1.86 13.93 -7.67
N GLU A 32 -1.07 14.21 -6.62
CA GLU A 32 -1.14 13.51 -5.33
C GLU A 32 -2.53 13.64 -4.70
N ARG A 33 -3.10 14.85 -4.66
CA ARG A 33 -4.47 15.07 -4.15
C ARG A 33 -5.52 14.31 -4.97
N GLY A 34 -5.40 14.32 -6.29
CA GLY A 34 -6.28 13.56 -7.19
C GLY A 34 -6.17 12.05 -6.96
N LEU A 35 -4.96 11.55 -6.76
CA LEU A 35 -4.69 10.14 -6.47
C LEU A 35 -5.26 9.75 -5.10
N ILE A 36 -5.07 10.58 -4.08
CA ILE A 36 -5.62 10.37 -2.74
C ILE A 36 -7.15 10.36 -2.80
N ALA A 37 -7.78 11.32 -3.48
CA ALA A 37 -9.24 11.36 -3.65
C ALA A 37 -9.76 10.12 -4.39
N HIS A 38 -9.04 9.67 -5.42
CA HIS A 38 -9.38 8.47 -6.16
C HIS A 38 -9.29 7.21 -5.28
N VAL A 39 -8.20 7.04 -4.54
CA VAL A 39 -7.99 5.92 -3.62
C VAL A 39 -9.00 5.94 -2.46
N GLN A 40 -9.35 7.13 -1.96
CA GLN A 40 -10.39 7.27 -0.93
C GLN A 40 -11.77 6.93 -1.49
N GLY A 41 -12.14 7.42 -2.67
CA GLY A 41 -13.39 7.05 -3.34
C GLY A 41 -13.47 5.55 -3.66
N LEU A 42 -12.33 4.93 -3.98
CA LEU A 42 -12.21 3.49 -4.19
C LEU A 42 -12.28 2.68 -2.89
N LYS A 43 -11.96 3.27 -1.74
CA LYS A 43 -12.17 2.67 -0.41
C LYS A 43 -13.66 2.62 -0.02
N THR A 44 -14.54 3.33 -0.72
CA THR A 44 -15.96 3.49 -0.39
C THR A 44 -16.96 2.61 -1.16
N PRO A 45 -16.63 1.35 -1.54
CA PRO A 45 -17.63 0.29 -1.63
C PRO A 45 -17.33 -0.81 -0.60
N VAL A 46 -17.12 -0.44 0.66
CA VAL A 46 -17.30 -1.35 1.82
C VAL A 46 -18.72 -1.23 2.40
N ALA A 47 -19.58 -0.40 1.81
CA ALA A 47 -20.91 -0.12 2.35
C ALA A 47 -22.01 -1.10 1.88
N GLU A 48 -21.72 -2.12 1.05
CA GLU A 48 -22.73 -3.13 0.70
C GLU A 48 -22.19 -4.56 0.55
N MET A 49 -21.11 -4.90 1.27
CA MET A 49 -21.03 -6.30 1.74
C MET A 49 -22.03 -6.40 2.89
N LYS A 50 -23.28 -6.74 2.54
CA LYS A 50 -24.27 -7.26 3.49
C LYS A 50 -23.51 -8.14 4.48
N PRO A 51 -23.57 -7.92 5.80
CA PRO A 51 -23.08 -8.90 6.74
C PRO A 51 -24.06 -10.06 6.63
N ALA A 52 -23.86 -10.93 5.63
CA ALA A 52 -24.35 -12.28 5.71
C ALA A 52 -23.72 -12.77 7.00
N GLN A 53 -24.53 -12.88 8.06
CA GLN A 53 -24.13 -13.42 9.34
C GLN A 53 -23.33 -14.69 9.05
N SER A 54 -22.01 -14.57 9.00
CA SER A 54 -21.14 -15.71 8.97
C SER A 54 -21.29 -16.26 10.37
N LYS A 55 -22.16 -17.27 10.48
CA LYS A 55 -22.25 -18.12 11.67
C LYS A 55 -20.82 -18.32 12.15
N PRO A 56 -20.50 -18.02 13.43
CA PRO A 56 -19.17 -18.29 13.93
C PRO A 56 -18.95 -19.78 13.73
N LEU A 57 -18.14 -20.14 12.73
CA LEU A 57 -17.80 -21.52 12.46
C LEU A 57 -16.86 -21.88 13.59
N ARG A 58 -17.44 -22.45 14.66
CA ARG A 58 -16.70 -22.88 15.85
C ARG A 58 -15.76 -24.00 15.40
N LEU A 59 -14.57 -23.60 14.95
CA LEU A 59 -13.50 -24.50 14.60
C LEU A 59 -13.11 -25.20 15.90
N LYS A 60 -13.62 -26.43 16.08
CA LYS A 60 -13.19 -27.33 17.14
C LYS A 60 -11.79 -27.85 16.76
N GLY A 61 -10.81 -26.96 16.79
CA GLY A 61 -9.41 -27.33 16.81
C GLY A 61 -9.12 -27.87 18.19
N ASN A 62 -8.87 -29.18 18.28
CA ASN A 62 -8.31 -29.75 19.51
C ASN A 62 -6.98 -29.02 19.79
N PRO A 63 -6.74 -28.52 21.01
CA PRO A 63 -5.43 -27.99 21.35
C PRO A 63 -4.43 -29.14 21.19
N TYR A 64 -3.44 -28.94 20.32
CA TYR A 64 -2.35 -29.87 20.16
C TYR A 64 -1.49 -29.79 21.42
N GLU A 65 -1.56 -30.83 22.24
CA GLU A 65 -0.75 -30.96 23.45
C GLU A 65 0.71 -31.03 23.01
N GLY A 66 1.48 -30.02 23.42
CA GLY A 66 2.84 -29.80 22.96
C GLY A 66 3.72 -31.02 23.19
N LYS A 67 4.15 -31.66 22.10
CA LYS A 67 5.34 -32.51 22.10
C LYS A 67 6.55 -31.57 22.17
N GLU A 68 6.91 -31.28 23.41
CA GLU A 68 8.18 -30.71 23.83
C GLU A 68 9.34 -31.46 23.15
N GLY A 69 10.17 -30.76 22.37
CA GLY A 69 11.54 -31.23 22.13
C GLY A 69 11.94 -31.73 20.73
N GLU A 70 11.34 -31.26 19.63
CA GLU A 70 11.83 -31.64 18.30
C GLU A 70 12.16 -30.41 17.43
N ASN A 71 13.33 -29.85 17.73
CA ASN A 71 14.27 -29.27 16.77
C ASN A 71 13.81 -28.02 15.96
N LEU A 72 13.82 -26.87 16.62
CA LEU A 72 13.94 -25.57 15.93
C LEU A 72 15.39 -25.35 15.49
N HIS A 73 15.76 -25.85 14.29
CA HIS A 73 16.92 -25.33 13.56
C HIS A 73 16.45 -24.25 12.58
N PHE A 74 16.42 -23.02 13.07
CA PHE A 74 16.52 -21.85 12.22
C PHE A 74 18.02 -21.64 11.95
N TRP A 75 18.44 -21.60 10.68
CA TRP A 75 19.50 -20.74 10.11
C TRP A 75 19.91 -21.21 8.70
N ALA A 76 19.68 -20.34 7.70
CA ALA A 76 20.69 -19.79 6.80
C ALA A 76 20.11 -18.51 6.16
#